data_AF-A0A3N1II33-F1
#
_entry.id   AF-A0A3N1II33-F1
#
_cell.length_a   1.000
_cell.length_b   1.000
_cell.length_c   1.000
_cell.angle_alpha   90.00
_cell.angle_beta   90.00
_cell.angle_gamma   90.00
#
_symmetry.space_group_name_H-M   'P 1'
#
loop_
_entity.id
_entity.type
_entity.pdbx_description
1 polymer ?
#
loop_
_entity_poly.entity_id
_entity_poly.type
_entity_poly.pdbx_seq_one_letter_code
_entity_poly.pdbx_strand_id
1 'polypeptide(L)'
;MAPAHAPLLRRAAPALLGYAAVRVLGLLVLAVWSAARGKSASTLLTARWDSLWYTRVAERGYGYEVRLPNGDVHSNLAFFPLLPWLERLLHAVAPLSYADAGLVVALLSSLAAAAGIFAVADLVYGRRAGVCAVLLWAVLPVGIVQSMAYSESLFTALAAWSLYALLTGRWVGAGLLAAFAGLTRPVGVAVVAAVWVAGALSFVRDRSASASHGARGDEHASAQEHCAHAGRDQVTDGAQETSHAPRAHAAPSPTSDVSTAKTPSVTRAPSPAPGARTSAHPSRTRRALGMALAPLGAAGYVLWVGRHTGRGPLGYLDVQAGWRNGFDGGYAFARFVADKFTSFPSALAGAGLIIGVALLIWLYVNGVRARQPVELLVYTGFVLALALCASSYFGSKPRLLLPAFPVLLPLACALARLRTSRSTLVTAGVAIASAVYGAFWLNGSGPP
;
A
#
# COMPACT_ATOMS: atom_id res chain seq x y z
N MET A 1 19.82 -0.05 -27.46
CA MET A 1 20.23 -0.82 -26.27
C MET A 1 19.71 -0.05 -25.04
N ALA A 2 18.60 -0.48 -24.43
CA ALA A 2 18.00 0.25 -23.30
C ALA A 2 18.86 0.05 -22.04
N PRO A 3 19.16 1.10 -21.24
CA PRO A 3 20.00 0.95 -20.06
C PRO A 3 19.31 0.02 -19.04
N ALA A 4 20.05 -0.97 -18.54
CA ALA A 4 19.58 -1.86 -17.48
C ALA A 4 19.10 -1.03 -16.29
N HIS A 5 17.83 -1.19 -15.90
CA HIS A 5 17.25 -0.48 -14.78
C HIS A 5 18.09 -0.73 -13.52
N ALA A 6 18.64 0.33 -12.93
CA ALA A 6 19.42 0.23 -11.70
C ALA A 6 18.61 -0.52 -10.62
N PRO A 7 19.28 -1.38 -9.81
CA PRO A 7 18.62 -2.15 -8.76
C PRO A 7 17.84 -1.23 -7.83
N LEU A 8 16.69 -1.71 -7.32
CA LEU A 8 15.75 -0.94 -6.50
C LEU A 8 16.46 -0.18 -5.37
N LEU A 9 17.42 -0.82 -4.69
CA LEU A 9 18.20 -0.21 -3.61
C LEU A 9 18.97 1.04 -4.05
N ARG A 10 19.61 1.03 -5.23
CA ARG A 10 20.30 2.21 -5.76
C ARG A 10 19.32 3.33 -6.09
N ARG A 11 18.12 2.99 -6.57
CA ARG A 11 17.08 3.97 -6.87
C ARG A 11 16.48 4.57 -5.59
N ALA A 12 16.31 3.74 -4.56
CA ALA A 12 15.75 4.08 -3.25
C ALA A 12 16.73 4.80 -2.32
N ALA A 13 18.04 4.73 -2.58
CA ALA A 13 19.07 5.30 -1.70
C ALA A 13 18.80 6.76 -1.26
N PRO A 14 18.40 7.71 -2.14
CA PRO A 14 18.07 9.06 -1.69
C PRO A 14 16.88 9.12 -0.72
N ALA A 15 15.88 8.27 -0.92
CA ALA A 15 14.71 8.19 -0.04
C ALA A 15 15.09 7.61 1.32
N LEU A 16 15.91 6.55 1.35
CA LEU A 16 16.35 5.90 2.58
C LEU A 16 17.34 6.78 3.38
N LEU A 17 18.24 7.49 2.71
CA LEU A 17 19.13 8.44 3.37
C LEU A 17 18.36 9.62 3.95
N GLY A 18 17.39 10.17 3.20
CA GLY A 18 16.51 11.22 3.70
C GLY A 18 15.66 10.76 4.88
N TYR A 19 15.12 9.55 4.80
CA TYR A 19 14.41 8.91 5.91
C TYR A 19 15.29 8.80 7.16
N ALA A 20 16.48 8.21 7.02
CA ALA A 20 17.43 8.04 8.12
C ALA A 20 17.83 9.39 8.73
N ALA A 21 18.08 10.42 7.91
CA ALA A 21 18.38 11.77 8.40
C ALA A 21 17.25 12.35 9.25
N VAL A 22 15.99 12.19 8.83
CA VAL A 22 14.81 12.63 9.61
C VAL A 22 14.68 11.82 10.92
N ARG A 23 15.03 10.53 10.93
CA ARG A 23 15.05 9.71 12.16
C ARG A 23 16.16 10.12 13.12
N VAL A 24 17.37 10.33 12.63
CA VAL A 24 18.49 10.81 13.44
C VAL A 24 18.15 12.16 14.05
N LEU A 25 17.60 13.10 13.28
CA LEU A 25 17.15 14.39 13.79
C LEU A 25 16.13 14.22 14.93
N GLY A 26 15.08 13.42 14.71
CA GLY A 26 14.05 13.17 15.73
C GLY A 26 14.60 12.56 17.02
N LEU A 27 15.52 11.59 16.90
CA LEU A 27 16.16 10.93 18.04
C LEU A 27 17.11 11.86 18.79
N LEU A 28 17.86 12.71 18.08
CA LEU A 28 18.74 13.71 18.69
C LEU A 28 17.93 14.76 19.47
N VAL A 29 16.87 15.29 18.88
CA VAL A 29 15.98 16.25 19.56
C VAL A 29 15.34 15.61 20.79
N LEU A 30 14.86 14.36 20.69
CA LEU A 30 14.34 13.62 21.83
C LEU A 30 15.40 13.44 22.93
N ALA A 31 16.62 13.03 22.58
CA ALA A 31 17.70 12.80 23.53
C ALA A 31 18.06 14.09 24.30
N VAL A 32 18.26 15.20 23.60
CA VAL A 32 18.55 16.51 24.21
C VAL A 32 17.40 16.97 25.11
N TRP A 33 16.16 16.89 24.62
CA TRP A 33 14.98 17.31 25.38
C TRP A 33 14.78 16.47 26.65
N SER A 34 14.93 15.14 26.54
CA SER A 34 14.79 14.24 27.67
C SER A 34 15.89 14.43 28.69
N ALA A 35 17.14 14.61 28.26
CA ALA A 35 18.26 14.93 29.15
C ALA A 35 18.00 16.23 29.91
N ALA A 36 17.51 17.29 29.24
CA ALA A 36 17.14 18.55 29.88
C ALA A 36 16.00 18.43 30.90
N ARG A 37 15.21 17.34 30.86
CA ARG A 37 14.14 17.03 31.82
C ARG A 37 14.52 15.94 32.83
N GLY A 38 15.78 15.50 32.88
CA GLY A 38 16.22 14.41 33.74
C GLY A 38 15.58 13.05 33.41
N LYS A 39 15.12 12.85 32.17
CA LYS A 39 14.49 11.62 31.68
C LYS A 39 15.42 10.88 30.72
N SER A 40 15.29 9.56 30.66
CA SER A 40 16.01 8.74 29.67
C SER A 40 15.20 8.62 28.38
N ALA A 41 15.79 9.05 27.25
CA ALA A 41 15.18 8.89 25.94
C ALA A 41 15.01 7.42 25.54
N SER A 42 15.95 6.54 25.90
CA SER A 42 15.84 5.10 25.62
C SER A 42 14.61 4.52 26.31
N THR A 43 14.41 4.83 27.60
CA THR A 43 13.24 4.40 28.37
C THR A 43 11.93 4.89 27.78
N LEU A 44 11.88 6.10 27.22
CA LEU A 44 10.68 6.61 26.54
C LEU A 44 10.37 5.85 25.23
N LEU A 45 11.38 5.30 24.56
CA LEU A 45 11.23 4.52 23.33
C LEU A 45 10.92 3.04 23.59
N THR A 46 11.39 2.48 24.71
CA THR A 46 11.33 1.04 25.04
C THR A 46 10.29 0.65 26.08
N ALA A 47 9.94 1.57 27.00
CA ALA A 47 9.19 1.25 28.21
C ALA A 47 8.01 2.21 28.42
N ARG A 48 7.27 2.49 27.34
CA ARG A 48 6.14 3.43 27.35
C ARG A 48 4.93 2.85 26.62
N TRP A 49 3.77 2.92 27.29
CA TRP A 49 2.46 2.53 26.74
C TRP A 49 2.46 1.11 26.14
N ASP A 50 2.22 0.94 24.83
CA ASP A 50 2.03 -0.38 24.18
C ASP A 50 3.30 -1.24 24.22
N SER A 51 4.49 -0.64 24.23
CA SER A 51 5.77 -1.36 24.31
C SER A 51 5.87 -2.24 25.56
N LEU A 52 5.28 -1.79 26.68
CA LEU A 52 5.23 -2.56 27.93
C LEU A 52 4.35 -3.81 27.81
N TRP A 53 3.33 -3.78 26.96
CA TRP A 53 2.48 -4.94 26.72
C TRP A 53 3.15 -5.94 25.79
N TYR A 54 3.80 -5.48 24.72
CA TYR A 54 4.56 -6.34 23.81
C TYR A 54 5.71 -7.04 24.53
N THR A 55 6.55 -6.29 25.24
CA THR A 55 7.67 -6.85 26.01
C THR A 55 7.22 -7.83 27.08
N ARG A 56 6.09 -7.57 27.77
CA ARG A 56 5.52 -8.52 28.74
C ARG A 56 5.02 -9.80 28.07
N VAL A 57 4.41 -9.72 26.89
CA VAL A 57 4.02 -10.92 26.12
C VAL A 57 5.27 -11.69 25.68
N ALA A 58 6.34 -11.00 25.27
CA ALA A 58 7.59 -11.66 24.89
C ALA A 58 8.26 -12.37 26.07
N GLU A 59 8.27 -11.74 27.25
CA GLU A 59 8.89 -12.25 28.48
C GLU A 59 8.06 -13.38 29.13
N ARG A 60 6.74 -13.21 29.25
CA ARG A 60 5.88 -14.04 30.11
C ARG A 60 4.75 -14.76 29.36
N GLY A 61 4.56 -14.48 28.08
CA GLY A 61 3.44 -15.01 27.30
C GLY A 61 2.10 -14.32 27.55
N TYR A 62 1.03 -14.96 27.09
CA TYR A 62 -0.35 -14.47 27.21
C TYR A 62 -1.01 -14.89 28.53
N GLY A 63 -1.97 -14.08 29.00
CA GLY A 63 -2.73 -14.34 30.23
C GLY A 63 -2.64 -13.22 31.28
N TYR A 64 -1.94 -12.13 30.98
CA TYR A 64 -1.85 -10.97 31.87
C TYR A 64 -3.02 -10.01 31.65
N GLU A 65 -3.67 -9.59 32.75
CA GLU A 65 -4.78 -8.65 32.74
C GLU A 65 -4.61 -7.55 33.79
N VAL A 66 -5.10 -6.35 33.49
CA VAL A 66 -5.17 -5.23 34.44
C VAL A 66 -6.62 -4.83 34.58
N ARG A 67 -7.12 -4.79 35.83
CA ARG A 67 -8.44 -4.23 36.14
C ARG A 67 -8.30 -2.75 36.47
N LEU A 68 -9.03 -1.90 35.76
CA LEU A 68 -9.04 -0.46 35.99
C LEU A 68 -10.07 -0.10 37.08
N PRO A 69 -9.92 1.06 37.75
CA PRO A 69 -10.87 1.51 38.78
C PRO A 69 -12.33 1.65 38.31
N ASN A 70 -12.54 1.82 37.01
CA ASN A 70 -13.85 1.93 36.38
C ASN A 70 -14.49 0.56 36.05
N GLY A 71 -13.85 -0.55 36.41
CA GLY A 71 -14.32 -1.91 36.16
C GLY A 71 -13.85 -2.54 34.84
N ASP A 72 -13.20 -1.77 33.96
CA ASP A 72 -12.69 -2.30 32.68
C ASP A 72 -11.53 -3.27 32.90
N VAL A 73 -11.42 -4.27 32.03
CA VAL A 73 -10.33 -5.27 32.06
C VAL A 73 -9.50 -5.18 30.79
N HIS A 74 -8.25 -4.75 30.96
CA HIS A 74 -7.27 -4.68 29.89
C HIS A 74 -6.44 -5.97 29.85
N SER A 75 -6.75 -6.85 28.89
CA SER A 75 -6.03 -8.11 28.67
C SER A 75 -4.92 -7.98 27.63
N ASN A 76 -3.77 -8.63 27.86
CA ASN A 76 -2.66 -8.66 26.90
C ASN A 76 -2.98 -9.45 25.62
N LEU A 77 -4.09 -10.20 25.60
CA LEU A 77 -4.62 -10.85 24.39
C LEU A 77 -5.00 -9.85 23.28
N ALA A 78 -5.17 -8.55 23.61
CA ALA A 78 -5.36 -7.50 22.62
C ALA A 78 -4.13 -7.24 21.73
N PHE A 79 -2.95 -7.71 22.12
CA PHE A 79 -1.69 -7.47 21.42
C PHE A 79 -1.31 -8.67 20.57
N PHE A 80 -1.23 -8.46 19.27
CA PHE A 80 -0.95 -9.52 18.30
C PHE A 80 0.51 -10.01 18.36
N PRO A 81 0.78 -11.26 17.94
CA PRO A 81 1.95 -12.00 18.41
C PRO A 81 3.25 -11.74 17.63
N LEU A 82 3.21 -11.17 16.42
CA LEU A 82 4.41 -11.14 15.57
C LEU A 82 5.55 -10.32 16.16
N LEU A 83 5.27 -9.15 16.73
CA LEU A 83 6.30 -8.34 17.37
C LEU A 83 6.89 -9.06 18.61
N PRO A 84 6.10 -9.55 19.57
CA PRO A 84 6.63 -10.32 20.70
C PRO A 84 7.44 -11.55 20.29
N TRP A 85 7.04 -12.26 19.23
CA TRP A 85 7.80 -13.39 18.71
C TRP A 85 9.17 -12.98 18.17
N LEU A 86 9.24 -11.84 17.46
CA LEU A 86 10.51 -11.30 16.97
C LEU A 86 11.39 -10.77 18.10
N GLU A 87 10.81 -10.11 19.10
CA GLU A 87 11.51 -9.67 20.32
C GLU A 87 12.14 -10.86 21.03
N ARG A 88 11.36 -11.94 21.22
CA ARG A 88 11.85 -13.18 21.83
C ARG A 88 12.91 -13.88 21.00
N LEU A 89 12.76 -13.92 19.68
CA LEU A 89 13.76 -14.50 18.79
C LEU A 89 15.08 -13.75 18.90
N LEU A 90 15.06 -12.42 18.83
CA LEU A 90 16.27 -11.59 18.93
C LEU A 90 16.92 -11.69 20.31
N HIS A 91 16.13 -11.69 21.38
CA HIS A 91 16.64 -11.94 22.74
C HIS A 91 17.33 -13.31 22.87
N ALA A 92 16.80 -14.33 22.20
CA ALA A 92 17.39 -15.67 22.25
C ALA A 92 18.72 -15.81 21.47
N VAL A 93 18.96 -14.98 20.46
CA VAL A 93 20.15 -15.07 19.59
C VAL A 93 21.16 -13.93 19.79
N ALA A 94 20.80 -12.89 20.54
CA ALA A 94 21.64 -11.73 20.82
C ALA A 94 21.49 -11.30 22.29
N PRO A 95 22.52 -10.70 22.91
CA PRO A 95 22.48 -10.23 24.29
C PRO A 95 21.69 -8.92 24.43
N LEU A 96 20.45 -8.90 23.96
CA LEU A 96 19.53 -7.76 23.99
C LEU A 96 18.44 -8.02 25.00
N SER A 97 17.98 -7.00 25.73
CA SER A 97 16.70 -7.10 26.44
C SER A 97 15.54 -7.24 25.44
N TYR A 98 14.39 -7.76 25.85
CA TYR A 98 13.20 -7.79 24.98
C TYR A 98 12.83 -6.41 24.44
N ALA A 99 13.04 -5.36 25.25
CA ALA A 99 12.72 -4.00 24.88
C ALA A 99 13.70 -3.43 23.84
N ASP A 100 15.00 -3.72 23.98
CA ASP A 100 16.02 -3.34 22.99
C ASP A 100 15.88 -4.14 21.69
N ALA A 101 15.51 -5.42 21.79
CA ALA A 101 15.13 -6.23 20.64
C ALA A 101 13.96 -5.58 19.88
N GLY A 102 12.97 -5.04 20.60
CA GLY A 102 11.87 -4.27 20.02
C GLY A 102 12.34 -3.03 19.24
N LEU A 103 13.36 -2.31 19.71
CA LEU A 103 13.96 -1.18 18.97
C LEU A 103 14.66 -1.64 17.69
N VAL A 104 15.39 -2.77 17.74
CA VAL A 104 16.04 -3.32 16.56
C VAL A 104 15.00 -3.72 15.52
N VAL A 105 13.91 -4.39 15.94
CA VAL A 105 12.78 -4.72 15.04
C VAL A 105 12.18 -3.45 14.45
N ALA A 106 11.95 -2.42 15.27
CA ALA A 106 11.39 -1.15 14.81
C ALA A 106 12.30 -0.46 13.79
N LEU A 107 13.61 -0.37 14.06
CA LEU A 107 14.60 0.22 13.17
C LEU A 107 14.61 -0.47 11.81
N LEU A 108 14.80 -1.81 11.80
CA LEU A 108 14.86 -2.60 10.57
C LEU A 108 13.54 -2.54 9.79
N SER A 109 12.42 -2.65 10.50
CA SER A 109 11.10 -2.57 9.90
C SER A 109 10.81 -1.20 9.32
N SER A 110 11.24 -0.13 9.98
CA SER A 110 10.98 1.24 9.53
C SER A 110 11.77 1.57 8.24
N LEU A 111 12.99 1.06 8.12
CA LEU A 111 13.78 1.10 6.87
C LEU A 111 13.15 0.23 5.78
N ALA A 112 12.68 -0.97 6.12
CA ALA A 112 11.98 -1.84 5.18
C ALA A 112 10.65 -1.21 4.71
N ALA A 113 9.92 -0.52 5.59
CA ALA A 113 8.72 0.25 5.27
C ALA A 113 9.06 1.41 4.33
N ALA A 114 10.09 2.21 4.62
CA ALA A 114 10.55 3.27 3.72
C ALA A 114 10.91 2.73 2.33
N ALA A 115 11.60 1.59 2.25
CA ALA A 115 11.92 0.94 0.99
C ALA A 115 10.67 0.45 0.24
N GLY A 116 9.70 -0.15 0.95
CA GLY A 116 8.43 -0.61 0.38
C GLY A 116 7.56 0.55 -0.12
N ILE A 117 7.45 1.63 0.65
CA ILE A 117 6.73 2.86 0.26
C ILE A 117 7.38 3.46 -0.99
N PHE A 118 8.71 3.57 -1.02
CA PHE A 118 9.44 4.00 -2.21
C PHE A 118 9.14 3.10 -3.40
N ALA A 119 9.16 1.78 -3.22
CA ALA A 119 8.94 0.83 -4.31
C ALA A 119 7.53 0.94 -4.90
N VAL A 120 6.49 1.07 -4.06
CA VAL A 120 5.10 1.31 -4.49
C VAL A 120 4.99 2.63 -5.24
N ALA A 121 5.49 3.71 -4.67
CA ALA A 121 5.37 5.04 -5.25
C ALA A 121 6.22 5.20 -6.54
N ASP A 122 7.41 4.61 -6.60
CA ASP A 122 8.25 4.56 -7.81
C ASP A 122 7.57 3.78 -8.94
N LEU A 123 6.91 2.67 -8.62
CA LEU A 123 6.18 1.86 -9.60
C LEU A 123 4.98 2.61 -10.19
N VAL A 124 4.24 3.36 -9.38
CA VAL A 124 2.99 4.01 -9.81
C VAL A 124 3.21 5.42 -10.36
N TYR A 125 4.13 6.18 -9.77
CA TYR A 125 4.30 7.62 -10.01
C TYR A 125 5.73 8.04 -10.35
N GLY A 126 6.67 7.09 -10.37
CA GLY A 126 8.08 7.33 -10.68
C GLY A 126 8.93 7.77 -9.50
N ARG A 127 10.25 7.68 -9.71
CA ARG A 127 11.29 7.79 -8.67
C ARG A 127 11.16 9.01 -7.78
N ARG A 128 10.88 10.18 -8.35
CA ARG A 128 10.82 11.44 -7.61
C ARG A 128 9.64 11.48 -6.64
N ALA A 129 8.47 11.03 -7.09
CA ALA A 129 7.32 10.84 -6.21
C ALA A 129 7.61 9.81 -5.11
N GLY A 130 8.37 8.75 -5.43
CA GLY A 130 8.85 7.78 -4.44
C GLY A 130 9.70 8.39 -3.33
N VAL A 131 10.66 9.25 -3.66
CA VAL A 131 11.46 9.97 -2.65
C VAL A 131 10.55 10.87 -1.79
N CYS A 132 9.68 11.66 -2.43
CA CYS A 132 8.76 12.54 -1.71
C CYS A 132 7.79 11.77 -0.80
N ALA A 133 7.30 10.60 -1.21
CA ALA A 133 6.38 9.78 -0.41
C ALA A 133 7.04 9.29 0.88
N VAL A 134 8.28 8.80 0.78
CA VAL A 134 9.06 8.38 1.97
C VAL A 134 9.34 9.55 2.89
N LEU A 135 9.73 10.71 2.34
CA LEU A 135 10.00 11.89 3.14
C LEU A 135 8.75 12.41 3.86
N LEU A 136 7.61 12.47 3.18
CA LEU A 136 6.32 12.83 3.80
C LEU A 136 5.93 11.87 4.91
N TRP A 137 6.13 10.57 4.70
CA TRP A 137 5.90 9.55 5.72
C TRP A 137 6.86 9.69 6.92
N ALA A 138 8.12 10.06 6.67
CA ALA A 138 9.11 10.29 7.72
C ALA A 138 8.73 11.48 8.61
N VAL A 139 8.26 12.58 8.01
CA VAL A 139 8.02 13.86 8.72
C VAL A 139 6.60 13.99 9.28
N LEU A 140 5.79 12.92 9.28
CA LEU A 140 4.49 12.94 9.95
C LEU A 140 4.64 13.42 11.41
N PRO A 141 3.65 14.13 12.00
CA PRO A 141 3.78 14.66 13.36
C PRO A 141 4.13 13.58 14.40
N VAL A 142 3.49 12.42 14.34
CA VAL A 142 3.79 11.26 15.20
C VAL A 142 4.90 10.36 14.65
N GLY A 143 5.80 10.91 13.83
CA GLY A 143 6.88 10.18 13.18
C GLY A 143 7.79 9.46 14.16
N ILE A 144 7.96 9.97 15.39
CA ILE A 144 8.79 9.34 16.43
C ILE A 144 8.35 7.91 16.79
N VAL A 145 7.08 7.57 16.59
CA VAL A 145 6.55 6.20 16.81
C VAL A 145 7.26 5.16 15.93
N GLN A 146 7.78 5.58 14.78
CA GLN A 146 8.54 4.68 13.90
C GLN A 146 9.84 4.17 14.52
N SER A 147 10.34 4.88 15.55
CA SER A 147 11.55 4.56 16.32
C SER A 147 11.26 3.92 17.68
N MET A 148 9.99 3.68 18.03
CA MET A 148 9.59 3.04 19.29
C MET A 148 9.49 1.52 19.13
N ALA A 149 9.61 0.77 20.23
CA ALA A 149 9.41 -0.69 20.29
C ALA A 149 7.93 -1.08 20.09
N TYR A 150 7.42 -0.79 18.90
CA TYR A 150 6.02 -0.71 18.50
C TYR A 150 5.82 -1.44 17.18
N SER A 151 4.62 -2.00 16.95
CA SER A 151 4.36 -2.81 15.75
C SER A 151 4.03 -1.97 14.50
N GLU A 152 3.99 -0.64 14.60
CA GLU A 152 3.58 0.29 13.53
C GLU A 152 4.50 0.18 12.32
N SER A 153 5.81 0.25 12.54
CA SER A 153 6.82 0.12 11.48
C SER A 153 6.79 -1.28 10.85
N LEU A 154 6.68 -2.32 11.68
CA LEU A 154 6.59 -3.71 11.23
C LEU A 154 5.36 -3.96 10.34
N PHE A 155 4.19 -3.52 10.80
CA PHE A 155 2.96 -3.58 10.03
C PHE A 155 3.07 -2.80 8.71
N THR A 156 3.58 -1.57 8.76
CA THR A 156 3.70 -0.72 7.56
C THR A 156 4.64 -1.35 6.53
N ALA A 157 5.73 -1.99 6.97
CA ALA A 157 6.63 -2.72 6.08
C ALA A 157 5.93 -3.88 5.38
N LEU A 158 5.26 -4.74 6.15
CA LEU A 158 4.55 -5.90 5.61
C LEU A 158 3.42 -5.48 4.67
N ALA A 159 2.66 -4.43 5.02
CA ALA A 159 1.62 -3.87 4.18
C ALA A 159 2.18 -3.27 2.88
N ALA A 160 3.21 -2.42 2.95
CA ALA A 160 3.80 -1.79 1.77
C ALA A 160 4.39 -2.83 0.79
N TRP A 161 5.08 -3.85 1.30
CA TRP A 161 5.62 -4.93 0.47
C TRP A 161 4.53 -5.87 -0.05
N SER A 162 3.45 -6.11 0.71
CA SER A 162 2.29 -6.87 0.22
C SER A 162 1.61 -6.15 -0.95
N LEU A 163 1.38 -4.84 -0.81
CA LEU A 163 0.82 -4.00 -1.88
C LEU A 163 1.76 -3.95 -3.10
N TYR A 164 3.07 -3.80 -2.90
CA TYR A 164 4.05 -3.87 -3.99
C TYR A 164 4.01 -5.24 -4.70
N ALA A 165 3.89 -6.33 -3.95
CA ALA A 165 3.76 -7.67 -4.49
C ALA A 165 2.45 -7.85 -5.30
N LEU A 166 1.33 -7.27 -4.86
CA LEU A 166 0.09 -7.23 -5.64
C LEU A 166 0.27 -6.48 -6.95
N LEU A 167 0.81 -5.26 -6.89
CA LEU A 167 1.03 -4.41 -8.08
C LEU A 167 1.99 -5.04 -9.10
N THR A 168 2.90 -5.91 -8.64
CA THR A 168 3.85 -6.65 -9.49
C THR A 168 3.40 -8.06 -9.83
N GLY A 169 2.17 -8.46 -9.47
CA GLY A 169 1.60 -9.78 -9.81
C GLY A 169 2.17 -10.96 -9.02
N ARG A 170 2.89 -10.72 -7.91
CA ARG A 170 3.50 -11.73 -7.03
C ARG A 170 2.53 -12.17 -5.92
N TRP A 171 1.42 -12.78 -6.32
CA TRP A 171 0.28 -13.11 -5.45
C TRP A 171 0.59 -13.92 -4.20
N VAL A 172 1.43 -14.96 -4.31
CA VAL A 172 1.81 -15.78 -3.14
C VAL A 172 2.56 -14.94 -2.11
N GLY A 173 3.53 -14.12 -2.57
CA GLY A 173 4.26 -13.19 -1.70
C GLY A 173 3.33 -12.16 -1.06
N ALA A 174 2.38 -11.61 -1.82
CA ALA A 174 1.37 -10.69 -1.29
C ALA A 174 0.53 -11.34 -0.18
N GLY A 175 0.06 -12.56 -0.40
CA GLY A 175 -0.72 -13.34 0.57
C GLY A 175 0.06 -13.67 1.85
N LEU A 176 1.32 -14.12 1.73
CA LEU A 176 2.18 -14.39 2.88
C LEU A 176 2.46 -13.13 3.70
N LEU A 177 2.81 -12.02 3.03
CA LEU A 177 3.03 -10.74 3.70
C LEU A 177 1.76 -10.22 4.36
N ALA A 178 0.59 -10.42 3.74
CA ALA A 178 -0.71 -10.08 4.33
C ALA A 178 -1.01 -10.93 5.57
N ALA A 179 -0.68 -12.23 5.54
CA ALA A 179 -0.81 -13.10 6.71
C ALA A 179 0.06 -12.60 7.87
N PHE A 180 1.34 -12.29 7.62
CA PHE A 180 2.22 -11.72 8.65
C PHE A 180 1.74 -10.34 9.11
N ALA A 181 1.24 -9.49 8.21
CA ALA A 181 0.64 -8.20 8.59
C ALA A 181 -0.56 -8.42 9.52
N GLY A 182 -1.38 -9.45 9.25
CA GLY A 182 -2.48 -9.90 10.10
C GLY A 182 -2.04 -10.38 11.50
N LEU A 183 -0.78 -10.76 11.69
CA LEU A 183 -0.20 -11.14 12.98
C LEU A 183 0.41 -9.95 13.75
N THR A 184 0.30 -8.72 13.25
CA THR A 184 0.84 -7.52 13.93
C THR A 184 -0.21 -6.69 14.66
N ARG A 185 -1.46 -6.67 14.18
CA ARG A 185 -2.56 -5.84 14.70
C ARG A 185 -3.89 -6.12 13.97
N PRO A 186 -5.05 -5.73 14.54
CA PRO A 186 -6.36 -5.85 13.89
C PRO A 186 -6.42 -5.18 12.51
N VAL A 187 -5.71 -4.07 12.33
CA VAL A 187 -5.67 -3.31 11.06
C VAL A 187 -5.12 -4.15 9.89
N GLY A 188 -4.48 -5.30 10.16
CA GLY A 188 -4.07 -6.27 9.15
C GLY A 188 -5.18 -6.72 8.19
N VAL A 189 -6.45 -6.68 8.62
CA VAL A 189 -7.60 -6.97 7.74
C VAL A 189 -7.68 -6.04 6.53
N ALA A 190 -7.13 -4.82 6.61
CA ALA A 190 -7.08 -3.90 5.47
C ALA A 190 -6.19 -4.43 4.33
N VAL A 191 -5.09 -5.13 4.67
CA VAL A 191 -4.21 -5.75 3.67
C VAL A 191 -4.91 -6.95 3.03
N VAL A 192 -5.62 -7.76 3.84
CA VAL A 192 -6.44 -8.87 3.36
C VAL A 192 -7.51 -8.39 2.37
N ALA A 193 -8.23 -7.32 2.73
CA ALA A 193 -9.23 -6.71 1.86
C ALA A 193 -8.63 -6.26 0.51
N ALA A 194 -7.45 -5.64 0.53
CA ALA A 194 -6.76 -5.26 -0.70
C ALA A 194 -6.41 -6.48 -1.57
N VAL A 195 -5.85 -7.56 -1.00
CA VAL A 195 -5.54 -8.81 -1.72
C VAL A 195 -6.81 -9.43 -2.32
N TRP A 196 -7.88 -9.50 -1.55
CA TRP A 196 -9.13 -10.13 -1.99
C TRP A 196 -9.83 -9.34 -3.09
N VAL A 197 -9.96 -8.02 -2.95
CA VAL A 197 -10.58 -7.18 -3.97
C VAL A 197 -9.75 -7.19 -5.25
N ALA A 198 -8.42 -7.09 -5.16
CA ALA A 198 -7.53 -7.22 -6.30
C ALA A 198 -7.72 -8.57 -7.01
N GLY A 199 -7.76 -9.65 -6.23
CA GLY A 199 -7.92 -11.01 -6.71
C GLY A 199 -9.25 -11.18 -7.45
N ALA A 200 -10.36 -10.78 -6.83
CA ALA A 200 -11.70 -10.83 -7.41
C ALA A 200 -11.76 -10.05 -8.74
N LEU A 201 -11.27 -8.81 -8.76
CA LEU A 201 -11.24 -7.99 -9.98
C LEU A 201 -10.36 -8.61 -11.08
N SER A 202 -9.26 -9.27 -10.71
CA SER A 202 -8.41 -9.99 -11.68
C SER A 202 -9.15 -11.16 -12.34
N PHE A 203 -9.98 -11.90 -11.58
CA PHE A 203 -10.76 -13.01 -12.13
C PHE A 203 -11.92 -12.53 -12.99
N VAL A 204 -12.56 -11.42 -12.62
CA VAL A 204 -13.62 -10.80 -13.44
C VAL A 204 -13.06 -10.35 -14.78
N ARG A 205 -11.89 -9.68 -14.79
CA ARG A 205 -11.23 -9.23 -16.02
C ARG A 205 -10.87 -10.38 -16.96
N ASP A 206 -10.37 -11.51 -16.42
CA ASP A 206 -10.07 -12.70 -17.22
C ASP A 206 -11.34 -13.30 -17.86
N ARG A 207 -12.46 -13.30 -17.13
CA ARG A 207 -13.75 -13.80 -17.66
C ARG A 207 -14.25 -12.93 -18.80
N SER A 208 -14.24 -11.60 -18.63
CA SER A 208 -14.64 -10.65 -19.68
C SER A 208 -13.76 -10.76 -20.93
N ALA A 209 -12.44 -10.95 -20.75
CA ALA A 209 -11.52 -11.16 -21.87
C ALA A 209 -11.76 -12.49 -22.60
N SER A 210 -12.12 -13.55 -21.87
CA SER A 210 -12.44 -14.85 -22.48
C SER A 210 -13.76 -14.79 -23.26
N ALA A 211 -14.76 -14.10 -22.73
CA ALA A 211 -16.05 -13.91 -23.38
C ALA A 211 -15.94 -13.08 -24.68
N SER A 212 -15.12 -12.04 -24.70
CA SER A 212 -14.90 -11.22 -25.90
C SER A 212 -14.10 -11.94 -27.00
N HIS A 213 -13.20 -12.85 -26.64
CA HIS A 213 -12.52 -13.71 -27.62
C HIS A 213 -13.44 -14.78 -28.19
N GLY A 214 -14.33 -15.37 -27.38
CA GLY A 214 -15.35 -16.30 -27.86
C GLY A 214 -16.29 -15.64 -28.89
N ALA A 215 -16.84 -14.47 -28.54
CA ALA A 215 -17.73 -13.74 -29.44
C ALA A 215 -17.08 -13.36 -30.80
N ARG A 216 -15.81 -12.94 -30.81
CA ARG A 216 -15.07 -12.68 -32.06
C ARG A 216 -14.74 -13.94 -32.85
N GLY A 217 -14.52 -15.06 -32.18
CA GLY A 217 -14.30 -16.36 -32.82
C GLY A 217 -15.55 -16.82 -33.57
N ASP A 218 -16.71 -16.67 -32.94
CA ASP A 218 -18.00 -17.03 -33.52
C ASP A 218 -18.39 -16.12 -34.70
N GLU A 219 -18.10 -14.81 -34.61
CA GLU A 219 -18.27 -13.87 -35.73
C GLU A 219 -17.35 -14.19 -36.93
N HIS A 220 -16.09 -14.59 -36.68
CA HIS A 220 -15.20 -14.99 -37.77
C HIS A 220 -15.59 -16.34 -38.39
N ALA A 221 -16.01 -17.31 -37.59
CA ALA A 221 -16.49 -18.60 -38.09
C ALA A 221 -17.74 -18.46 -38.95
N SER A 222 -18.72 -17.67 -38.50
CA SER A 222 -19.96 -17.40 -39.24
C SER A 222 -19.73 -16.59 -40.52
N ALA A 223 -18.76 -15.68 -40.55
CA ALA A 223 -18.34 -14.98 -41.77
C ALA A 223 -17.62 -15.91 -42.77
N GLN A 224 -16.82 -16.86 -42.27
CA GLN A 224 -16.13 -17.84 -43.12
C GLN A 224 -17.10 -18.86 -43.73
N GLU A 225 -18.11 -19.29 -42.97
CA GLU A 225 -19.19 -20.14 -43.49
C GLU A 225 -20.05 -19.41 -44.54
N HIS A 226 -20.37 -18.12 -44.33
CA HIS A 226 -21.07 -17.32 -45.34
C HIS A 226 -20.25 -17.14 -46.62
N CYS A 227 -18.94 -16.89 -46.53
CA CYS A 227 -18.07 -16.85 -47.71
C CYS A 227 -17.91 -18.22 -48.39
N ALA A 228 -17.90 -19.32 -47.63
CA ALA A 228 -17.83 -20.67 -48.19
C ALA A 228 -19.13 -21.10 -48.89
N HIS A 229 -20.30 -20.61 -48.43
CA HIS A 229 -21.57 -20.79 -49.14
C HIS A 229 -21.67 -19.91 -50.38
N ALA A 230 -21.27 -18.64 -50.31
CA ALA A 230 -21.29 -17.73 -51.46
C ALA A 230 -20.33 -18.15 -52.60
N GLY A 231 -19.23 -18.84 -52.28
CA GLY A 231 -18.28 -19.37 -53.28
C GLY A 231 -18.72 -20.67 -53.97
N ARG A 232 -19.79 -21.33 -53.49
CA ARG A 232 -20.32 -22.58 -54.10
C ARG A 232 -21.34 -22.34 -55.21
N ASP A 233 -21.94 -21.15 -55.26
CA ASP A 233 -22.98 -20.81 -56.23
C ASP A 233 -22.44 -20.14 -57.51
N GLN A 234 -21.11 -20.05 -57.70
CA GLN A 234 -20.48 -19.39 -58.85
C GLN A 234 -19.70 -20.30 -59.82
N VAL A 235 -19.84 -21.62 -59.72
CA VAL A 235 -19.13 -22.55 -60.62
C VAL A 235 -20.11 -23.44 -61.37
N THR A 236 -20.97 -22.85 -62.22
CA THR A 236 -21.61 -23.53 -63.37
C THR A 236 -22.13 -22.50 -64.38
N ASP A 237 -21.26 -22.07 -65.29
CA ASP A 237 -21.51 -21.82 -66.73
C ASP A 237 -20.22 -21.19 -67.28
N GLY A 238 -19.55 -21.72 -68.29
CA GLY A 238 -20.10 -22.23 -69.54
C GLY A 238 -19.53 -21.34 -70.64
N ALA A 239 -18.46 -21.84 -71.28
CA ALA A 239 -17.61 -21.13 -72.23
C ALA A 239 -18.34 -20.64 -73.49
N GLN A 240 -17.88 -19.53 -74.07
CA GLN A 240 -17.91 -19.33 -75.52
C GLN A 240 -16.86 -18.32 -75.99
N GLU A 241 -15.92 -18.83 -76.80
CA GLU A 241 -15.04 -18.08 -77.68
C GLU A 241 -15.85 -17.27 -78.70
N THR A 242 -15.35 -16.10 -79.09
CA THR A 242 -15.22 -15.74 -80.53
C THR A 242 -14.23 -14.59 -80.72
N SER A 243 -13.39 -14.78 -81.74
CA SER A 243 -12.47 -13.84 -82.35
C SER A 243 -13.20 -12.75 -83.14
N HIS A 244 -12.72 -11.50 -83.10
CA HIS A 244 -12.58 -10.64 -84.31
C HIS A 244 -11.83 -9.33 -84.03
N ALA A 245 -10.79 -9.07 -84.82
CA ALA A 245 -10.28 -7.72 -85.14
C ALA A 245 -11.04 -7.14 -86.36
N PRO A 246 -11.05 -5.81 -86.59
CA PRO A 246 -10.00 -5.22 -87.44
C PRO A 246 -9.58 -3.76 -87.14
N ARG A 247 -8.63 -3.30 -87.97
CA ARG A 247 -7.72 -2.14 -87.97
C ARG A 247 -8.30 -0.71 -88.11
N ALA A 248 -7.43 0.24 -87.69
CA ALA A 248 -7.04 1.56 -88.28
C ALA A 248 -7.86 2.84 -87.96
N HIS A 249 -7.19 3.86 -87.38
CA HIS A 249 -6.64 5.03 -88.11
C HIS A 249 -6.01 6.11 -87.18
N ALA A 250 -4.84 6.59 -87.59
CA ALA A 250 -4.28 7.96 -87.58
C ALA A 250 -4.12 8.83 -86.28
N ALA A 251 -2.93 9.44 -86.22
CA ALA A 251 -2.30 10.37 -85.26
C ALA A 251 -2.89 11.83 -85.33
N PRO A 252 -2.37 12.88 -84.63
CA PRO A 252 -1.12 12.98 -83.84
C PRO A 252 -1.18 13.71 -82.47
N SER A 253 -0.06 13.58 -81.76
CA SER A 253 0.35 14.18 -80.48
C SER A 253 0.53 15.72 -80.49
N PRO A 254 0.63 16.35 -79.31
CA PRO A 254 1.97 16.81 -78.91
C PRO A 254 2.32 16.70 -77.41
N THR A 255 3.59 16.36 -77.18
CA THR A 255 4.53 16.86 -76.15
C THR A 255 4.09 16.98 -74.68
N SER A 256 4.73 16.21 -73.80
CA SER A 256 5.53 16.78 -72.68
C SER A 256 6.28 15.69 -71.92
N ASP A 257 7.54 16.00 -71.61
CA ASP A 257 8.49 15.29 -70.76
C ASP A 257 7.90 14.84 -69.42
N VAL A 258 8.12 13.59 -69.00
CA VAL A 258 8.50 13.24 -67.61
C VAL A 258 9.24 11.90 -67.56
N SER A 259 10.53 11.99 -67.23
CA SER A 259 11.31 11.17 -66.29
C SER A 259 10.92 9.70 -66.03
N THR A 260 11.83 8.81 -66.40
CA THR A 260 11.89 7.39 -66.02
C THR A 260 12.09 7.20 -64.51
N ALA A 261 11.00 7.07 -63.76
CA ALA A 261 11.02 6.65 -62.36
C ALA A 261 10.91 5.12 -62.23
N LYS A 262 12.03 4.53 -61.84
CA LYS A 262 12.24 3.13 -61.45
C LYS A 262 11.25 2.73 -60.34
N THR A 263 10.43 1.72 -60.60
CA THR A 263 9.54 1.09 -59.60
C THR A 263 10.40 0.39 -58.53
N PRO A 264 10.27 0.69 -57.22
CA PRO A 264 10.92 -0.11 -56.20
C PRO A 264 10.11 -1.38 -55.96
N SER A 265 10.74 -2.53 -56.14
CA SER A 265 10.25 -3.82 -55.70
C SER A 265 10.01 -3.78 -54.19
N VAL A 266 8.76 -4.04 -53.78
CA VAL A 266 8.39 -4.17 -52.37
C VAL A 266 8.99 -5.48 -51.84
N THR A 267 10.16 -5.38 -51.22
CA THR A 267 10.76 -6.47 -50.44
C THR A 267 9.85 -6.78 -49.26
N ARG A 268 9.20 -7.94 -49.30
CA ARG A 268 8.37 -8.48 -48.23
C ARG A 268 9.23 -8.61 -46.96
N ALA A 269 8.91 -7.84 -45.92
CA ALA A 269 9.58 -7.95 -44.63
C ALA A 269 9.43 -9.38 -44.08
N PRO A 270 10.48 -9.99 -43.51
CA PRO A 270 10.39 -11.32 -42.93
C PRO A 270 9.41 -11.32 -41.74
N SER A 271 8.53 -12.32 -41.71
CA SER A 271 7.59 -12.56 -40.62
C SER A 271 8.30 -12.53 -39.26
N PRO A 272 7.76 -11.84 -38.25
CA PRO A 272 8.35 -11.88 -36.92
C PRO A 272 8.30 -13.32 -36.39
N ALA A 273 9.46 -13.83 -35.97
CA ALA A 273 9.60 -15.15 -35.37
C ALA A 273 8.58 -15.33 -34.21
N PRO A 274 8.02 -16.54 -34.00
CA PRO A 274 7.14 -16.85 -32.89
C PRO A 274 7.97 -16.94 -31.60
N GLY A 275 8.36 -15.77 -31.10
CA GLY A 275 9.10 -15.57 -29.85
C GLY A 275 8.58 -14.33 -29.13
N ALA A 276 7.30 -14.00 -29.34
CA ALA A 276 6.61 -13.01 -28.53
C ALA A 276 6.64 -13.54 -27.09
N ARG A 277 7.43 -12.89 -26.24
CA ARG A 277 7.40 -13.04 -24.79
C ARG A 277 5.94 -12.98 -24.36
N THR A 278 5.32 -14.13 -24.14
CA THR A 278 4.03 -14.24 -23.50
C THR A 278 4.16 -13.50 -22.18
N SER A 279 3.48 -12.36 -22.04
CA SER A 279 3.25 -11.74 -20.75
C SER A 279 2.53 -12.79 -19.91
N ALA A 280 3.30 -13.57 -19.14
CA ALA A 280 2.79 -14.69 -18.38
C ALA A 280 1.82 -14.12 -17.35
N HIS A 281 0.52 -14.15 -17.66
CA HIS A 281 -0.50 -13.89 -16.67
C HIS A 281 -0.22 -14.82 -15.50
N PRO A 282 -0.08 -14.31 -14.26
CA PRO A 282 0.15 -15.17 -13.12
C PRO A 282 -0.94 -16.23 -13.09
N SER A 283 -0.51 -17.50 -13.07
CA SER A 283 -1.40 -18.66 -13.10
C SER A 283 -2.55 -18.46 -12.11
N ARG A 284 -3.79 -18.76 -12.51
CA ARG A 284 -4.98 -18.64 -11.65
C ARG A 284 -4.76 -19.27 -10.26
N THR A 285 -4.03 -20.39 -10.20
CA THR A 285 -3.62 -21.07 -8.96
C THR A 285 -2.82 -20.19 -8.01
N ARG A 286 -1.81 -19.45 -8.50
CA ARG A 286 -1.00 -18.53 -7.67
C ARG A 286 -1.84 -17.40 -7.10
N ARG A 287 -2.85 -16.92 -7.83
CA ARG A 287 -3.81 -15.90 -7.37
C ARG A 287 -4.68 -16.43 -6.24
N ALA A 288 -5.32 -17.58 -6.48
CA ALA A 288 -6.15 -18.25 -5.48
C ALA A 288 -5.36 -18.56 -4.20
N LEU A 289 -4.13 -19.06 -4.34
CA LEU A 289 -3.25 -19.33 -3.20
C LEU A 289 -2.92 -18.05 -2.42
N GLY A 290 -2.58 -16.94 -3.10
CA GLY A 290 -2.35 -15.65 -2.44
C GLY A 290 -3.57 -15.17 -1.66
N MET A 291 -4.77 -15.30 -2.22
CA MET A 291 -6.03 -14.95 -1.54
C MET A 291 -6.31 -15.83 -0.34
N ALA A 292 -6.03 -17.14 -0.43
CA ALA A 292 -6.24 -18.09 0.66
C ALA A 292 -5.24 -17.89 1.81
N LEU A 293 -3.99 -17.51 1.51
CA LEU A 293 -2.96 -17.24 2.52
C LEU A 293 -3.22 -15.95 3.30
N ALA A 294 -3.70 -14.90 2.62
CA ALA A 294 -3.86 -13.56 3.19
C ALA A 294 -4.57 -13.51 4.57
N PRO A 295 -5.72 -14.15 4.79
CA PRO A 295 -6.42 -14.06 6.07
C PRO A 295 -5.80 -14.89 7.20
N LEU A 296 -4.91 -15.85 6.91
CA LEU A 296 -4.53 -16.90 7.85
C LEU A 296 -3.92 -16.37 9.15
N GLY A 297 -3.13 -15.30 9.08
CA GLY A 297 -2.53 -14.71 10.28
C GLY A 297 -3.56 -14.05 11.20
N ALA A 298 -4.36 -13.12 10.66
CA ALA A 298 -5.38 -12.43 11.44
C ALA A 298 -6.46 -13.39 11.96
N ALA A 299 -6.98 -14.25 11.08
CA ALA A 299 -7.98 -15.25 11.45
C ALA A 299 -7.42 -16.26 12.46
N GLY A 300 -6.19 -16.74 12.26
CA GLY A 300 -5.54 -17.70 13.15
C GLY A 300 -5.41 -17.15 14.58
N TYR A 301 -4.95 -15.91 14.74
CA TYR A 301 -4.84 -15.30 16.06
C TYR A 301 -6.21 -15.04 16.71
N VAL A 302 -7.17 -14.48 15.95
CA VAL A 302 -8.53 -14.22 16.46
C VAL A 302 -9.21 -15.51 16.93
N LEU A 303 -9.14 -16.58 16.14
CA LEU A 303 -9.70 -17.88 16.49
C LEU A 303 -8.96 -18.52 17.68
N TRP A 304 -7.64 -18.36 17.76
CA TRP A 304 -6.86 -18.82 18.91
C TRP A 304 -7.29 -18.10 20.19
N VAL A 305 -7.45 -16.77 20.17
CA VAL A 305 -7.95 -16.00 21.34
C VAL A 305 -9.36 -16.46 21.72
N GLY A 306 -10.24 -16.65 20.73
CA GLY A 306 -11.59 -17.15 20.95
C GLY A 306 -11.63 -18.52 21.65
N ARG A 307 -10.76 -19.44 21.22
CA ARG A 307 -10.58 -20.75 21.86
C ARG A 307 -9.95 -20.62 23.26
N HIS A 308 -8.92 -19.78 23.40
CA HIS A 308 -8.17 -19.61 24.65
C HIS A 308 -9.02 -18.99 25.77
N THR A 309 -9.95 -18.10 25.41
CA THR A 309 -10.87 -17.45 26.35
C THR A 309 -12.16 -18.23 26.59
N GLY A 310 -12.43 -19.27 25.81
CA GLY A 310 -13.69 -20.02 25.86
C GLY A 310 -14.91 -19.26 25.33
N ARG A 311 -14.72 -18.09 24.69
CA ARG A 311 -15.81 -17.22 24.21
C ARG A 311 -16.20 -17.44 22.73
N GLY A 312 -15.70 -18.52 22.12
CA GLY A 312 -16.00 -18.86 20.73
C GLY A 312 -15.28 -17.97 19.71
N PRO A 313 -15.62 -18.04 18.41
CA PRO A 313 -14.84 -17.42 17.33
C PRO A 313 -14.81 -15.88 17.37
N LEU A 314 -15.76 -15.26 18.07
CA LEU A 314 -15.84 -13.80 18.26
C LEU A 314 -15.24 -13.32 19.58
N GLY A 315 -14.68 -14.21 20.41
CA GLY A 315 -14.16 -13.86 21.74
C GLY A 315 -13.05 -12.80 21.74
N TYR A 316 -12.35 -12.62 20.61
CA TYR A 316 -11.41 -11.51 20.44
C TYR A 316 -12.10 -10.13 20.50
N LEU A 317 -13.35 -10.01 20.03
CA LEU A 317 -14.11 -8.77 20.10
C LEU A 317 -14.44 -8.39 21.55
N ASP A 318 -14.68 -9.36 22.42
CA ASP A 318 -14.87 -9.11 23.86
C ASP A 318 -13.59 -8.59 24.51
N VAL A 319 -12.43 -9.14 24.11
CA VAL A 319 -11.12 -8.61 24.52
C VAL A 319 -10.98 -7.16 24.07
N GLN A 320 -11.31 -6.83 22.82
CA GLN A 320 -11.27 -5.44 22.35
C GLN A 320 -12.27 -4.53 23.08
N ALA A 321 -13.47 -5.02 23.40
CA ALA A 321 -14.47 -4.28 24.16
C ALA A 321 -13.97 -3.95 25.58
N GLY A 322 -13.19 -4.83 26.22
CA GLY A 322 -12.53 -4.55 27.50
C GLY A 322 -11.52 -3.40 27.43
N TRP A 323 -10.94 -3.16 26.26
CA TRP A 323 -10.12 -1.99 25.95
C TRP A 323 -10.95 -0.79 25.46
N ARG A 324 -12.29 -0.86 25.48
CA ARG A 324 -13.18 0.12 24.82
C ARG A 324 -12.89 0.31 23.33
N ASN A 325 -12.22 -0.64 22.70
CA ASN A 325 -11.99 -0.64 21.25
C ASN A 325 -13.21 -1.28 20.59
N GLY A 326 -14.00 -0.46 19.90
CA GLY A 326 -15.16 -0.88 19.12
C GLY A 326 -15.29 -0.06 17.85
N PHE A 327 -16.27 -0.44 17.03
CA PHE A 327 -16.64 0.29 15.82
C PHE A 327 -18.01 0.92 16.03
N ASP A 328 -18.08 2.26 16.03
CA ASP A 328 -19.30 3.03 16.29
C ASP A 328 -19.66 3.97 15.13
N GLY A 329 -19.07 3.72 13.95
CA GLY A 329 -19.26 4.57 12.77
C GLY A 329 -18.61 5.96 12.89
N GLY A 330 -17.86 6.24 13.95
CA GLY A 330 -17.21 7.53 14.20
C GLY A 330 -18.00 8.47 15.11
N TYR A 331 -19.11 8.00 15.70
CA TYR A 331 -19.95 8.81 16.59
C TYR A 331 -19.18 9.33 17.81
N ALA A 332 -18.45 8.48 18.54
CA ALA A 332 -17.68 8.91 19.70
C ALA A 332 -16.56 9.88 19.31
N PHE A 333 -15.98 9.74 18.11
CA PHE A 333 -14.99 10.68 17.62
C PHE A 333 -15.60 12.05 17.28
N ALA A 334 -16.76 12.07 16.65
CA ALA A 334 -17.51 13.30 16.40
C ALA A 334 -17.88 14.00 17.70
N ARG A 335 -18.34 13.24 18.71
CA ARG A 335 -18.63 13.77 20.05
C ARG A 335 -17.38 14.33 20.73
N PHE A 336 -16.25 13.62 20.65
CA PHE A 336 -14.96 14.09 21.17
C PHE A 336 -14.51 15.41 20.52
N VAL A 337 -14.67 15.54 19.20
CA VAL A 337 -14.35 16.78 18.49
C VAL A 337 -15.29 17.91 18.91
N ALA A 338 -16.61 17.63 19.04
CA ALA A 338 -17.59 18.60 19.51
C ALA A 338 -17.29 19.09 20.93
N ASP A 339 -16.90 18.19 21.84
CA ASP A 339 -16.52 18.52 23.22
C ASP A 339 -15.35 19.51 23.27
N LYS A 340 -14.43 19.50 22.28
CA LYS A 340 -13.32 20.47 22.23
C LYS A 340 -13.80 21.92 22.01
N PHE A 341 -14.99 22.15 21.46
CA PHE A 341 -15.54 23.50 21.23
C PHE A 341 -16.22 24.11 22.47
N THR A 342 -16.24 23.40 23.59
CA THR A 342 -16.84 23.89 24.85
C THR A 342 -15.99 24.94 25.58
N SER A 343 -14.71 25.06 25.25
CA SER A 343 -13.81 26.04 25.87
C SER A 343 -12.71 26.53 24.92
N PHE A 344 -12.11 27.68 25.24
CA PHE A 344 -10.89 28.17 24.61
C PHE A 344 -9.71 27.94 25.58
N PRO A 345 -8.55 27.40 25.13
CA PRO A 345 -8.11 27.22 23.73
C PRO A 345 -8.44 25.86 23.10
N SER A 346 -9.18 24.96 23.77
CA SER A 346 -9.46 23.62 23.23
C SER A 346 -10.17 23.64 21.87
N ALA A 347 -10.96 24.68 21.58
CA ALA A 347 -11.62 24.87 20.30
C ALA A 347 -10.63 24.90 19.11
N LEU A 348 -9.40 25.41 19.30
CA LEU A 348 -8.36 25.39 18.27
C LEU A 348 -7.93 23.96 17.93
N ALA A 349 -7.84 23.08 18.93
CA ALA A 349 -7.57 21.67 18.72
C ALA A 349 -8.73 20.96 18.00
N GLY A 350 -9.98 21.29 18.37
CA GLY A 350 -11.18 20.82 17.66
C GLY A 350 -11.17 21.19 16.18
N ALA A 351 -10.91 22.46 15.86
CA ALA A 351 -10.77 22.94 14.49
C ALA A 351 -9.63 22.24 13.74
N GLY A 352 -8.47 22.07 14.38
CA GLY A 352 -7.33 21.34 13.82
C GLY A 352 -7.67 19.88 13.47
N LEU A 353 -8.44 19.19 14.32
CA LEU A 353 -8.92 17.82 14.05
C LEU A 353 -9.86 17.78 12.83
N ILE A 354 -10.81 18.71 12.73
CA ILE A 354 -11.73 18.81 11.58
C ILE A 354 -10.93 19.03 10.28
N ILE A 355 -9.99 19.98 10.29
CA ILE A 355 -9.12 20.26 9.13
C ILE A 355 -8.30 19.02 8.76
N GLY A 356 -7.75 18.31 9.76
CA GLY A 356 -7.01 17.07 9.53
C GLY A 356 -7.85 15.97 8.87
N VAL A 357 -9.08 15.74 9.35
CA VAL A 357 -10.02 14.77 8.75
C VAL A 357 -10.41 15.19 7.34
N ALA A 358 -10.77 16.46 7.14
CA ALA A 358 -11.11 17.00 5.82
C ALA A 358 -9.95 16.85 4.83
N LEU A 359 -8.71 17.07 5.28
CA LEU A 359 -7.50 16.87 4.47
C LEU A 359 -7.32 15.40 4.08
N LEU A 360 -7.52 14.45 5.01
CA LEU A 360 -7.41 13.01 4.72
C LEU A 360 -8.47 12.57 3.71
N ILE A 361 -9.72 13.00 3.87
CA ILE A 361 -10.81 12.73 2.93
C ILE A 361 -10.49 13.33 1.56
N TRP A 362 -10.04 14.59 1.53
CA TRP A 362 -9.66 15.27 0.30
C TRP A 362 -8.52 14.53 -0.41
N LEU A 363 -7.47 14.12 0.30
CA LEU A 363 -6.36 13.34 -0.26
C LEU A 363 -6.84 11.99 -0.82
N TYR A 364 -7.68 11.27 -0.09
CA TYR A 364 -8.26 10.01 -0.56
C TYR A 364 -9.08 10.20 -1.85
N VAL A 365 -9.97 11.20 -1.88
CA VAL A 365 -10.77 11.53 -3.07
C VAL A 365 -9.88 11.93 -4.26
N ASN A 366 -8.80 12.68 -4.02
CA ASN A 366 -7.81 12.99 -5.07
C ASN A 366 -7.11 11.73 -5.58
N GLY A 367 -6.81 10.77 -4.70
CA GLY A 367 -6.29 9.46 -5.09
C GLY A 367 -7.25 8.70 -6.01
N VAL A 368 -8.55 8.69 -5.68
CA VAL A 368 -9.61 8.09 -6.51
C VAL A 368 -9.71 8.80 -7.86
N ARG A 369 -9.77 10.14 -7.87
CA ARG A 369 -9.83 10.94 -9.12
C ARG A 369 -8.60 10.75 -10.00
N ALA A 370 -7.44 10.56 -9.41
CA ALA A 370 -6.19 10.26 -10.10
C ALA A 370 -6.08 8.79 -10.56
N ARG A 371 -7.14 7.99 -10.41
CA ARG A 371 -7.19 6.56 -10.78
C ARG A 371 -6.05 5.75 -10.17
N GLN A 372 -5.81 5.97 -8.87
CA GLN A 372 -4.89 5.12 -8.11
C GLN A 372 -5.23 3.64 -8.29
N PRO A 373 -4.22 2.74 -8.29
CA PRO A 373 -4.46 1.31 -8.26
C PRO A 373 -5.45 0.93 -7.16
N VAL A 374 -6.40 0.07 -7.49
CA VAL A 374 -7.53 -0.29 -6.62
C VAL A 374 -7.05 -0.89 -5.29
N GLU A 375 -5.92 -1.59 -5.31
CA GLU A 375 -5.31 -2.22 -4.14
C GLU A 375 -4.89 -1.17 -3.11
N LEU A 376 -4.35 -0.04 -3.58
CA LEU A 376 -3.96 1.07 -2.72
C LEU A 376 -5.18 1.81 -2.18
N LEU A 377 -6.23 1.98 -2.99
CA LEU A 377 -7.47 2.63 -2.59
C LEU A 377 -8.22 1.80 -1.54
N VAL A 378 -8.38 0.50 -1.77
CA VAL A 378 -9.05 -0.41 -0.82
C VAL A 378 -8.29 -0.43 0.51
N TYR A 379 -6.97 -0.66 0.47
CA TYR A 379 -6.16 -0.64 1.69
C TYR A 379 -6.31 0.67 2.45
N THR A 380 -6.13 1.81 1.76
CA THR A 380 -6.18 3.13 2.39
C THR A 380 -7.57 3.43 2.93
N GLY A 381 -8.63 3.14 2.17
CA GLY A 381 -10.01 3.34 2.59
C GLY A 381 -10.34 2.55 3.85
N PHE A 382 -9.92 1.29 3.93
CA PHE A 382 -10.10 0.47 5.14
C PHE A 382 -9.31 1.02 6.33
N VAL A 383 -8.04 1.40 6.15
CA VAL A 383 -7.25 1.97 7.26
C VAL A 383 -7.86 3.29 7.76
N LEU A 384 -8.31 4.16 6.84
CA LEU A 384 -8.98 5.42 7.20
C LEU A 384 -10.30 5.16 7.92
N ALA A 385 -11.13 4.23 7.42
CA ALA A 385 -12.39 3.86 8.05
C ALA A 385 -12.17 3.32 9.46
N LEU A 386 -11.23 2.40 9.66
CA LEU A 386 -10.90 1.87 10.98
C LEU A 386 -10.37 2.96 11.93
N ALA A 387 -9.52 3.87 11.45
CA ALA A 387 -8.98 4.94 12.28
C ALA A 387 -10.04 5.99 12.68
N LEU A 388 -10.92 6.37 11.75
CA LEU A 388 -11.93 7.40 12.00
C LEU A 388 -13.13 6.86 12.78
N CYS A 389 -13.56 5.62 12.50
CA CYS A 389 -14.75 5.00 13.08
C CYS A 389 -14.51 4.17 14.34
N ALA A 390 -13.28 4.17 14.88
CA ALA A 390 -12.99 3.57 16.18
C ALA A 390 -13.50 4.44 17.34
N SER A 391 -14.10 3.79 18.34
CA SER A 391 -14.83 4.42 19.45
C SER A 391 -13.98 5.06 20.55
N SER A 392 -12.67 4.82 20.60
CA SER A 392 -11.82 5.26 21.73
C SER A 392 -10.36 5.59 21.33
N TYR A 393 -9.54 5.91 22.34
CA TYR A 393 -8.12 6.30 22.23
C TYR A 393 -7.80 7.36 21.17
N PHE A 394 -8.56 8.45 21.17
CA PHE A 394 -8.45 9.53 20.19
C PHE A 394 -7.05 10.14 20.10
N GLY A 395 -6.35 10.30 21.23
CA GLY A 395 -4.97 10.78 21.25
C GLY A 395 -3.97 9.83 20.56
N SER A 396 -4.32 8.56 20.41
CA SER A 396 -3.49 7.57 19.72
C SER A 396 -3.82 7.45 18.23
N LYS A 397 -4.97 7.95 17.76
CA LYS A 397 -5.42 7.82 16.35
C LYS A 397 -4.40 8.28 15.30
N PRO A 398 -3.63 9.37 15.48
CA PRO A 398 -2.60 9.74 14.51
C PRO A 398 -1.57 8.62 14.25
N ARG A 399 -1.26 7.78 15.26
CA ARG A 399 -0.36 6.63 15.10
C ARG A 399 -0.97 5.52 14.23
N LEU A 400 -2.30 5.35 14.31
CA LEU A 400 -3.05 4.34 13.54
C LEU A 400 -3.11 4.69 12.05
N LEU A 401 -2.92 5.97 11.72
CA LEU A 401 -2.86 6.47 10.34
C LEU A 401 -1.45 6.38 9.73
N LEU A 402 -0.43 6.11 10.53
CA LEU A 402 0.96 5.96 10.05
C LEU A 402 1.12 4.91 8.94
N PRO A 403 0.39 3.77 8.96
CA PRO A 403 0.41 2.80 7.88
C PRO A 403 -0.40 3.21 6.65
N ALA A 404 -1.24 4.26 6.72
CA ALA A 404 -2.07 4.76 5.61
C ALA A 404 -1.25 5.52 4.56
N PHE A 405 0.01 5.13 4.32
CA PHE A 405 0.95 5.84 3.44
C PHE A 405 0.41 6.14 2.03
N PRO A 406 -0.49 5.35 1.38
CA PRO A 406 -0.92 5.69 0.04
C PRO A 406 -1.79 6.96 0.00
N VAL A 407 -2.40 7.37 1.12
CA VAL A 407 -3.10 8.66 1.23
C VAL A 407 -2.15 9.85 1.02
N LEU A 408 -0.84 9.66 1.24
CA LEU A 408 0.18 10.68 1.05
C LEU A 408 0.63 10.80 -0.40
N LEU A 409 0.30 9.86 -1.28
CA LEU A 409 0.79 9.83 -2.67
C LEU A 409 0.36 11.06 -3.50
N PRO A 410 -0.88 11.57 -3.42
CA PRO A 410 -1.24 12.80 -4.12
C PRO A 410 -0.38 13.99 -3.69
N LEU A 411 -0.07 14.09 -2.39
CA LEU A 411 0.81 15.12 -1.85
C LEU A 411 2.26 14.90 -2.28
N ALA A 412 2.73 13.65 -2.32
CA ALA A 412 4.06 13.29 -2.81
C ALA A 412 4.24 13.69 -4.29
N CYS A 413 3.23 13.44 -5.12
CA CYS A 413 3.23 13.86 -6.52
C CYS A 413 3.23 15.40 -6.65
N ALA A 414 2.48 16.11 -5.80
CA ALA A 414 2.52 17.57 -5.76
C ALA A 414 3.91 18.10 -5.37
N LEU A 415 4.51 17.53 -4.32
CA LEU A 415 5.85 17.90 -3.84
C LEU A 415 6.94 17.58 -4.86
N ALA A 416 6.79 16.50 -5.62
CA ALA A 416 7.70 16.08 -6.68
C ALA A 416 7.71 17.03 -7.89
N ARG A 417 6.62 17.80 -8.10
CA ARG A 417 6.54 18.80 -9.17
C ARG A 417 7.26 20.11 -8.83
N LEU A 418 7.54 20.39 -7.55
CA LEU A 418 8.27 21.59 -7.15
C LEU A 418 9.75 21.51 -7.53
N ARG A 419 10.48 22.63 -7.48
CA ARG A 419 11.96 22.61 -7.58
C ARG A 419 12.55 21.89 -6.37
N THR A 420 13.61 21.11 -6.56
CA THR A 420 14.24 20.31 -5.48
C THR A 420 14.55 21.14 -4.25
N SER A 421 15.06 22.36 -4.40
CA SER A 421 15.33 23.28 -3.29
C SER A 421 14.08 23.58 -2.45
N ARG A 422 12.93 23.83 -3.09
CA ARG A 422 11.66 24.09 -2.41
C ARG A 422 11.15 22.83 -1.70
N SER A 423 11.20 21.67 -2.37
CA SER A 423 10.80 20.39 -1.76
C SER A 423 11.65 20.09 -0.52
N THR A 424 12.97 20.31 -0.61
CA THR A 424 13.90 20.13 0.51
C THR A 424 13.60 21.09 1.65
N LEU A 425 13.41 22.39 1.37
CA LEU A 425 13.12 23.38 2.41
C LEU A 425 11.82 23.05 3.16
N VAL A 426 10.75 22.73 2.42
CA VAL A 426 9.46 22.34 3.02
C VAL A 426 9.63 21.10 3.89
N THR A 427 10.28 20.05 3.35
CA THR A 427 10.47 18.79 4.09
C THR A 427 11.34 18.99 5.32
N ALA A 428 12.42 19.78 5.23
CA ALA A 428 13.32 20.04 6.34
C ALA A 428 12.62 20.84 7.46
N GLY A 429 11.84 21.87 7.11
CA GLY A 429 11.05 22.62 8.08
C GLY A 429 10.04 21.74 8.82
N VAL A 430 9.30 20.90 8.08
CA VAL A 430 8.36 19.94 8.67
C VAL A 430 9.09 18.87 9.49
N ALA A 431 10.28 18.43 9.09
CA ALA A 431 11.09 17.48 9.84
C ALA A 431 11.49 18.04 11.22
N ILE A 432 11.92 19.30 11.29
CA ILE A 432 12.25 19.96 12.56
C ILE A 432 11.00 20.08 13.44
N ALA A 433 9.88 20.53 12.88
CA ALA A 433 8.61 20.65 13.61
C ALA A 433 8.14 19.28 14.14
N SER A 434 8.22 18.24 13.32
CA SER A 434 7.90 16.84 13.69
C SER A 434 8.84 16.32 14.79
N ALA A 435 10.14 16.60 14.72
CA ALA A 435 11.11 16.20 15.74
C ALA A 435 10.82 16.85 17.10
N VAL A 436 10.55 18.17 17.11
CA VAL A 436 10.18 18.92 18.33
C VAL A 436 8.85 18.41 18.89
N TYR A 437 7.84 18.23 18.04
CA TYR A 437 6.54 17.72 18.46
C TYR A 437 6.66 16.29 19.03
N GLY A 438 7.43 15.41 18.39
CA GLY A 438 7.66 14.04 18.87
C GLY A 438 8.35 14.00 20.23
N ALA A 439 9.36 14.85 20.43
CA ALA A 439 10.05 14.97 21.72
C ALA A 439 9.13 15.51 22.83
N PHE A 440 8.35 16.55 22.52
CA PHE A 440 7.32 17.08 23.42
C PHE A 440 6.30 16.01 23.79
N TRP A 441 5.78 15.30 22.79
CA TRP A 441 4.75 14.27 22.94
C TRP A 441 5.20 13.09 23.83
N LEU A 442 6.41 12.58 23.62
CA LEU A 442 6.97 11.49 24.43
C LEU A 442 7.33 11.93 25.86
N ASN A 443 7.79 13.17 26.04
CA ASN A 443 8.13 13.67 27.37
C ASN A 443 6.90 14.13 28.19
N GLY A 444 5.76 14.35 27.54
CA GLY A 444 4.46 14.72 28.13
C GLY A 444 3.66 13.52 28.62
N SER A 445 2.33 13.67 28.75
CA SER A 445 1.37 12.60 29.07
C SER A 445 0.86 11.85 27.84
N GLY A 446 1.22 12.29 26.62
CA GLY A 446 0.53 11.99 25.37
C GLY A 446 -0.17 13.25 24.85
N PRO A 447 -0.86 13.21 23.69
CA PRO A 447 -1.61 14.38 23.24
C PRO A 447 -2.92 14.49 24.06
N PRO A 448 -3.46 15.71 24.24
CA PRO A 448 -4.69 15.96 25.01
C PRO A 448 -5.98 15.44 24.36
#